data_AF-A0A0A9E0Q7-F1
#
_entry.id   AF-A0A0A9E0Q7-F1
#
_cell.length_a   1.000
_cell.length_b   1.000
_cell.length_c   1.000
_cell.angle_alpha   90.00
_cell.angle_beta   90.00
_cell.angle_gamma   90.00
#
_symmetry.space_group_name_H-M   'P 1'
#
loop_
_entity.id
_entity.type
_entity.pdbx_description
1 polymer ?
#
loop_
_entity_poly.entity_id
_entity_poly.type
_entity_poly.pdbx_seq_one_letter_code
_entity_poly.pdbx_strand_id
1 'polypeptide(L)'
;MHNFLNLGTQEENANIVRTRKNLTNHKRQLIYEALLQRSRNDTLNRNTTTIVAGLFNLNIKQVQAVWKKVKDCIAAGLPIDVTSKRGKKCGRKNVLIDLSRVAAIPLDKRTTIRSLAEELHAKKTTLHRLFKEGKLCRHLNSLKPYLRDDNKKERLQFCACMVHSQSVA
;
A
#
# COMPACT_ATOMS: atom_id res chain seq x y z
N MET A 1 13.69 -31.66 -51.84
CA MET A 1 12.82 -32.41 -50.91
C MET A 1 13.49 -32.41 -49.53
N HIS A 2 13.04 -31.55 -48.61
CA HIS A 2 13.56 -31.50 -47.25
C HIS A 2 12.47 -31.91 -46.27
N ASN A 3 12.59 -33.13 -45.76
CA ASN A 3 11.91 -33.59 -44.55
C ASN A 3 12.77 -33.18 -43.34
N PHE A 4 12.23 -32.35 -42.45
CA PHE A 4 12.72 -32.24 -41.07
C PHE A 4 11.54 -32.02 -40.11
N LEU A 5 11.27 -33.08 -39.34
CA LEU A 5 10.79 -33.10 -37.95
C LEU A 5 9.45 -32.42 -37.64
N ASN A 6 8.40 -33.22 -37.75
CA ASN A 6 7.15 -33.07 -37.00
C ASN A 6 7.43 -33.27 -35.50
N LEU A 7 7.64 -32.18 -34.76
CA LEU A 7 7.61 -32.18 -33.30
C LEU A 7 6.20 -31.80 -32.86
N GLY A 8 5.47 -32.83 -32.43
CA GLY A 8 4.11 -32.72 -31.91
C GLY A 8 4.05 -31.70 -30.79
N THR A 9 3.19 -30.70 -30.98
CA THR A 9 2.78 -29.82 -29.88
C THR A 9 1.56 -30.48 -29.25
N GLN A 10 1.72 -31.06 -28.06
CA GLN A 10 0.57 -31.50 -27.28
C GLN A 10 -0.19 -30.26 -26.80
N GLU A 11 -1.42 -30.10 -27.28
CA GLU A 11 -2.35 -29.11 -26.75
C GLU A 11 -2.90 -29.60 -25.41
N GLU A 12 -2.18 -29.23 -24.35
CA GLU A 12 -2.66 -29.37 -22.99
C GLU A 12 -3.71 -28.29 -22.72
N ASN A 13 -4.97 -28.61 -23.05
CA ASN A 13 -6.14 -27.78 -22.75
C ASN A 13 -6.42 -27.77 -21.23
N ALA A 14 -5.55 -27.11 -20.48
CA ALA A 14 -5.82 -26.76 -19.09
C ALA A 14 -6.88 -25.67 -19.05
N ASN A 15 -8.05 -26.01 -18.52
CA ASN A 15 -9.12 -25.09 -18.15
C ASN A 15 -8.63 -24.13 -17.05
N ILE A 16 -7.80 -23.16 -17.44
CA ILE A 16 -7.31 -22.10 -16.57
C ILE A 16 -8.51 -21.20 -16.29
N VAL A 17 -9.09 -21.33 -15.11
CA VAL A 17 -9.99 -20.32 -14.55
C VAL A 17 -9.25 -18.99 -14.64
N ARG A 18 -9.60 -18.16 -15.64
CA ARG A 18 -8.96 -16.87 -15.92
C ARG A 18 -9.36 -15.88 -14.83
N THR A 19 -8.78 -16.05 -13.64
CA THR A 19 -8.78 -14.99 -12.63
C THR A 19 -8.09 -13.79 -13.26
N ARG A 20 -8.80 -12.65 -13.33
CA ARG A 20 -8.28 -11.42 -13.94
C ARG A 20 -7.13 -10.87 -13.09
N LYS A 21 -5.92 -11.38 -13.31
CA LYS A 21 -4.72 -10.91 -12.64
C LYS A 21 -4.48 -9.45 -13.06
N ASN A 22 -4.23 -8.60 -12.07
CA ASN A 22 -3.94 -7.20 -12.33
C ASN A 22 -2.59 -7.05 -13.03
N LEU A 23 -2.55 -6.21 -14.05
CA LEU A 23 -1.32 -5.95 -14.80
C LEU A 23 -0.32 -5.19 -13.94
N THR A 24 0.89 -5.73 -13.80
CA THR A 24 2.02 -5.09 -13.10
C THR A 24 2.45 -3.82 -13.83
N ASN A 25 3.05 -2.86 -13.11
CA ASN A 25 3.49 -1.59 -13.70
C ASN A 25 4.51 -1.81 -14.83
N HIS A 26 5.44 -2.75 -14.66
CA HIS A 26 6.42 -3.10 -15.70
C HIS A 26 5.74 -3.61 -16.98
N LYS A 27 4.78 -4.52 -16.88
CA LYS A 27 4.04 -5.01 -18.07
C LYS A 27 3.23 -3.90 -18.75
N ARG A 28 2.69 -2.94 -17.99
CA ARG A 28 2.00 -1.76 -18.56
C ARG A 28 2.95 -0.90 -19.40
N GLN A 29 4.17 -0.72 -18.92
CA GLN A 29 5.21 0.04 -19.61
C GLN A 29 5.60 -0.64 -20.93
N LEU A 30 5.85 -1.96 -20.91
CA LEU A 30 6.15 -2.74 -22.12
C LEU A 30 5.02 -2.68 -23.16
N ILE A 31 3.76 -2.74 -22.72
CA ILE A 31 2.60 -2.59 -23.62
C ILE A 31 2.60 -1.20 -24.25
N TYR A 32 2.87 -0.16 -23.46
CA TYR A 32 2.94 1.20 -23.97
C TYR A 32 4.04 1.35 -25.02
N GLU A 33 5.25 0.85 -24.76
CA GLU A 33 6.36 0.85 -25.72
C GLU A 33 6.00 0.08 -27.02
N ALA A 34 5.39 -1.10 -26.89
CA ALA A 34 4.97 -1.90 -28.04
C ALA A 34 3.87 -1.23 -28.89
N LEU A 35 2.97 -0.47 -28.23
CA LEU A 35 1.97 0.36 -28.91
C LEU A 35 2.60 1.56 -29.59
N LEU A 36 3.55 2.23 -28.93
CA LEU A 36 4.26 3.40 -29.45
C LEU A 36 5.03 3.06 -30.73
N GLN A 37 5.79 1.95 -30.72
CA GLN A 37 6.51 1.43 -31.89
C GLN A 37 5.61 1.16 -33.11
N ARG A 38 4.32 0.90 -32.89
CA ARG A 38 3.34 0.56 -33.93
C ARG A 38 2.35 1.68 -34.22
N SER A 39 2.48 2.82 -33.53
CA SER A 39 1.66 4.00 -33.74
C SER A 39 2.23 4.85 -34.87
N ARG A 40 1.36 5.53 -35.61
CA ARG A 40 1.76 6.52 -36.63
C ARG A 40 0.98 7.81 -36.33
N ASN A 41 1.69 8.94 -36.22
CA ASN A 41 1.11 10.27 -35.96
C ASN A 41 0.14 10.29 -34.77
N ASP A 42 0.54 9.72 -33.62
CA ASP A 42 -0.26 9.66 -32.39
C ASP A 42 -1.59 8.89 -32.47
N THR A 43 -1.78 8.13 -33.55
CA THR A 43 -2.95 7.28 -33.77
C THR A 43 -2.57 5.81 -33.83
N LEU A 44 -3.45 4.96 -33.27
CA LEU A 44 -3.32 3.51 -33.34
C LEU A 44 -4.16 2.99 -34.51
N ASN A 45 -3.54 2.19 -35.38
CA ASN A 45 -4.28 1.45 -36.39
C ASN A 45 -5.24 0.45 -35.73
N ARG A 46 -6.36 0.17 -36.42
CA ARG A 46 -7.45 -0.70 -35.93
C ARG A 46 -6.98 -2.04 -35.36
N ASN A 47 -5.98 -2.65 -35.99
CA ASN A 47 -5.51 -3.99 -35.63
C ASN A 47 -4.36 -3.99 -34.61
N THR A 48 -3.72 -2.84 -34.37
CA THR A 48 -2.53 -2.75 -33.52
C THR A 48 -2.80 -3.24 -32.09
N THR A 49 -3.94 -2.86 -31.52
CA THR A 49 -4.33 -3.30 -30.18
C THR A 49 -4.54 -4.81 -30.10
N THR A 50 -5.12 -5.43 -31.13
CA THR A 50 -5.33 -6.88 -31.21
C THR A 50 -4.01 -7.63 -31.27
N ILE A 51 -3.07 -7.13 -32.09
CA ILE A 51 -1.72 -7.69 -32.21
C ILE A 51 -0.99 -7.64 -30.86
N VAL A 52 -0.97 -6.47 -30.22
CA VAL A 52 -0.32 -6.29 -28.90
C VAL A 52 -1.01 -7.13 -27.82
N ALA A 53 -2.34 -7.24 -27.85
CA ALA A 53 -3.06 -8.12 -26.92
C ALA A 53 -2.65 -9.59 -27.07
N GLY A 54 -2.48 -10.06 -28.32
CA GLY A 54 -1.96 -11.40 -28.62
C GLY A 54 -0.54 -11.61 -28.11
N LEU A 55 0.36 -10.66 -28.35
CA LEU A 55 1.77 -10.73 -27.90
C LEU A 55 1.92 -10.91 -26.39
N PHE A 56 1.07 -10.24 -25.60
CA PHE A 56 1.12 -10.30 -24.14
C PHE A 56 0.12 -11.29 -23.52
N ASN A 57 -0.67 -12.00 -24.33
CA ASN A 57 -1.78 -12.86 -23.92
C ASN A 57 -2.75 -12.14 -22.94
N LEU A 58 -3.15 -10.91 -23.29
CA LEU A 58 -4.02 -10.06 -22.49
C LEU A 58 -5.36 -9.83 -23.18
N ASN A 59 -6.36 -9.38 -22.40
CA ASN A 59 -7.59 -8.91 -22.99
C ASN A 59 -7.35 -7.57 -23.71
N ILE A 60 -7.87 -7.42 -24.93
CA ILE A 60 -7.83 -6.17 -25.72
C ILE A 60 -8.25 -4.96 -24.87
N LYS A 61 -9.27 -5.10 -24.01
CA LYS A 61 -9.72 -4.03 -23.10
C LYS A 61 -8.63 -3.52 -22.15
N GLN A 62 -7.70 -4.39 -21.72
CA GLN A 62 -6.59 -3.99 -20.84
C GLN A 62 -5.56 -3.16 -21.60
N VAL A 63 -5.26 -3.53 -22.85
CA VAL A 63 -4.35 -2.77 -23.74
C VAL A 63 -4.97 -1.40 -24.07
N GLN A 64 -6.26 -1.36 -24.40
CA GLN A 64 -6.97 -0.10 -24.63
C GLN A 64 -7.01 0.80 -23.39
N ALA A 65 -7.20 0.23 -22.19
CA ALA A 65 -7.17 1.00 -20.96
C ALA A 65 -5.80 1.64 -20.68
N VAL A 66 -4.71 0.94 -21.02
CA VAL A 66 -3.35 1.48 -20.97
C VAL A 66 -3.21 2.66 -21.93
N TRP A 67 -3.60 2.49 -23.20
CA TRP A 67 -3.52 3.57 -24.19
C TRP A 67 -4.37 4.79 -23.82
N LYS A 68 -5.60 4.55 -23.36
CA LYS A 68 -6.50 5.61 -22.90
C LYS A 68 -5.85 6.43 -21.78
N LYS A 69 -5.22 5.77 -20.81
CA LYS A 69 -4.52 6.48 -19.72
C LYS A 69 -3.39 7.39 -20.25
N VAL A 70 -2.66 6.95 -21.28
CA VAL A 70 -1.62 7.77 -21.93
C VAL A 70 -2.25 8.99 -22.62
N LYS A 71 -3.34 8.80 -23.38
CA LYS A 71 -4.07 9.91 -24.00
C LYS A 71 -4.62 10.89 -22.97
N ASP A 72 -5.14 10.41 -21.84
CA ASP A 72 -5.61 11.24 -20.74
C ASP A 72 -4.45 12.06 -20.12
N CYS A 73 -3.24 11.50 -20.00
CA CYS A 73 -2.05 12.25 -19.55
C CYS A 73 -1.67 13.35 -20.54
N ILE A 74 -1.63 13.03 -21.84
CA ILE A 74 -1.32 13.99 -22.91
C ILE A 74 -2.34 15.13 -22.93
N ALA A 75 -3.64 14.81 -22.85
CA ALA A 75 -4.71 15.80 -22.81
C ALA A 75 -4.63 16.71 -21.57
N ALA A 76 -4.12 16.19 -20.44
CA ALA A 76 -3.90 16.97 -19.22
C ALA A 76 -2.57 17.75 -19.20
N GLY A 77 -1.72 17.62 -20.23
CA GLY A 77 -0.38 18.22 -20.25
C GLY A 77 0.58 17.66 -19.19
N LEU A 78 0.31 16.46 -18.69
CA LEU A 78 1.10 15.81 -17.64
C LEU A 78 2.11 14.82 -18.26
N PRO A 79 3.24 14.55 -17.58
CA PRO A 79 4.16 13.50 -18.00
C PRO A 79 3.44 12.15 -18.09
N ILE A 80 3.83 11.34 -19.07
CA ILE A 80 3.17 10.07 -19.37
C ILE A 80 3.44 9.08 -18.23
N ASP A 81 2.41 8.80 -17.43
CA ASP A 81 2.44 7.84 -16.35
C ASP A 81 1.48 6.67 -16.63
N VAL A 82 2.04 5.48 -16.87
CA VAL A 82 1.25 4.25 -17.13
C VAL A 82 0.96 3.46 -15.84
N THR A 83 1.48 3.89 -14.69
CA THR A 83 1.40 3.10 -13.44
C THR A 83 -0.04 2.91 -12.93
N SER A 84 -0.28 1.86 -12.15
CA SER A 84 -1.59 1.65 -11.53
C SER A 84 -1.85 2.65 -10.41
N LYS A 85 -2.90 3.47 -10.56
CA LYS A 85 -3.41 4.33 -9.47
C LYS A 85 -4.11 3.53 -8.37
N ARG A 86 -4.39 2.24 -8.58
CA ARG A 86 -5.14 1.42 -7.60
C ARG A 86 -4.42 1.34 -6.26
N GLY A 87 -3.09 1.20 -6.22
CA GLY A 87 -2.35 1.13 -4.95
C GLY A 87 -2.53 2.38 -4.07
N LYS A 88 -2.75 3.55 -4.68
CA LYS A 88 -3.03 4.80 -3.96
C LYS A 88 -4.51 5.00 -3.65
N LYS A 89 -5.40 4.36 -4.41
CA LYS A 89 -6.86 4.51 -4.32
C LYS A 89 -7.55 3.33 -3.62
N CYS A 90 -6.80 2.33 -3.18
CA CYS A 90 -7.33 1.17 -2.48
C CYS A 90 -7.31 1.36 -0.96
N GLY A 91 -8.10 0.55 -0.27
CA GLY A 91 -8.18 0.56 1.18
C GLY A 91 -9.23 1.51 1.74
N ARG A 92 -9.37 1.47 3.06
CA ARG A 92 -10.32 2.30 3.80
C ARG A 92 -9.80 3.74 3.86
N LYS A 93 -10.65 4.72 3.54
CA LYS A 93 -10.34 6.14 3.74
C LYS A 93 -10.17 6.45 5.24
N ASN A 94 -9.13 7.20 5.57
CA ASN A 94 -8.92 7.64 6.95
C ASN A 94 -9.98 8.69 7.33
N VAL A 95 -10.54 8.54 8.54
CA VAL A 95 -11.34 9.58 9.17
C VAL A 95 -10.35 10.64 9.67
N LEU A 96 -10.47 11.87 9.17
CA LEU A 96 -9.69 13.00 9.64
C LEU A 96 -10.23 13.39 11.02
N ILE A 97 -9.42 13.19 12.06
CA ILE A 97 -9.68 13.68 13.40
C ILE A 97 -8.57 14.68 13.68
N ASP A 98 -8.93 15.90 14.05
CA ASP A 98 -7.95 16.88 14.51
C ASP A 98 -7.47 16.48 15.92
N LEU A 99 -6.29 15.87 15.96
CA LEU A 99 -5.67 15.41 17.21
C LEU A 99 -5.09 16.57 18.03
N SER A 100 -4.91 17.75 17.41
CA SER A 100 -4.42 18.95 18.10
C SER A 100 -5.38 19.37 19.22
N ARG A 101 -6.70 19.18 18.99
CA ARG A 101 -7.74 19.42 19.99
C ARG A 101 -7.59 18.57 21.25
N VAL A 102 -6.95 17.41 21.18
CA VAL A 102 -6.73 16.55 22.36
C VAL A 102 -5.93 17.29 23.43
N ALA A 103 -4.99 18.15 23.04
CA ALA A 103 -4.18 18.93 23.97
C ALA A 103 -4.95 20.06 24.69
N ALA A 104 -6.15 20.42 24.22
CA ALA A 104 -7.01 21.42 24.87
C ALA A 104 -8.05 20.81 25.84
N ILE A 105 -8.37 19.51 25.70
CA ILE A 105 -9.41 18.85 26.52
C ILE A 105 -8.94 18.73 27.98
N PRO A 106 -9.75 18.91 29.01
CA PRO A 106 -9.32 18.66 30.40
C PRO A 106 -8.76 17.24 30.64
N LEU A 107 -7.81 17.07 31.57
CA LEU A 107 -7.09 15.79 31.78
C LEU A 107 -8.01 14.63 32.18
N ASP A 108 -9.01 14.89 33.01
CA ASP A 108 -10.06 13.96 33.44
C ASP A 108 -10.76 13.32 32.23
N LYS A 109 -11.07 14.13 31.21
CA LYS A 109 -11.77 13.69 29.99
C LYS A 109 -10.88 13.01 28.95
N ARG A 110 -9.54 13.05 29.12
CA ARG A 110 -8.59 12.33 28.24
C ARG A 110 -8.30 10.90 28.69
N THR A 111 -8.74 10.51 29.90
CA THR A 111 -8.38 9.23 30.54
C THR A 111 -8.96 8.02 29.81
N THR A 112 -10.26 8.04 29.52
CA THR A 112 -10.97 6.92 28.89
C THR A 112 -11.25 7.20 27.43
N ILE A 113 -11.14 6.16 26.60
CA ILE A 113 -11.42 6.27 25.16
C ILE A 113 -12.85 6.71 24.90
N ARG A 114 -13.80 6.35 25.79
CA ARG A 114 -15.21 6.74 25.66
C ARG A 114 -15.41 8.23 25.97
N SER A 115 -14.81 8.76 27.04
CA SER A 115 -14.89 10.20 27.34
C SER A 115 -14.20 11.05 26.26
N LEU A 116 -13.02 10.62 25.82
CA LEU A 116 -12.30 11.31 24.75
C LEU A 116 -13.06 11.27 23.41
N ALA A 117 -13.78 10.18 23.14
CA ALA A 117 -14.62 10.05 21.95
C ALA A 117 -15.75 11.09 21.94
N GLU A 118 -16.38 11.30 23.09
CA GLU A 118 -17.47 12.27 23.23
C GLU A 118 -16.98 13.69 22.97
N GLU A 119 -15.87 14.08 23.60
CA GLU A 119 -15.27 15.42 23.45
C GLU A 119 -14.74 15.70 22.04
N LEU A 120 -14.25 14.67 21.34
CA LEU A 120 -13.79 14.79 19.95
C LEU A 120 -14.92 14.58 18.93
N HIS A 121 -16.15 14.31 19.38
CA HIS A 121 -17.28 13.90 18.54
C HIS A 121 -16.92 12.79 17.54
N ALA A 122 -16.13 11.83 17.99
CA ALA A 122 -15.61 10.73 17.19
C ALA A 122 -16.11 9.38 17.73
N LYS A 123 -16.29 8.40 16.85
CA LYS A 123 -16.66 7.04 17.30
C LYS A 123 -15.52 6.44 18.14
N LYS A 124 -15.88 5.80 19.27
CA LYS A 124 -14.96 5.03 20.14
C LYS A 124 -14.04 4.09 19.36
N THR A 125 -14.58 3.38 18.35
CA THR A 125 -13.81 2.44 17.52
C THR A 125 -12.72 3.13 16.70
N THR A 126 -12.96 4.36 16.26
CA THR A 126 -11.97 5.17 15.56
C THR A 126 -10.82 5.51 16.50
N LEU A 127 -11.10 6.00 17.71
CA LEU A 127 -10.05 6.29 18.69
C LEU A 127 -9.27 5.04 19.11
N HIS A 128 -9.93 3.91 19.36
CA HIS A 128 -9.25 2.64 19.63
C HIS A 128 -8.23 2.29 18.55
N ARG A 129 -8.58 2.50 17.28
CA ARG A 129 -7.66 2.27 16.16
C ARG A 129 -6.50 3.27 16.19
N LEU A 130 -6.74 4.55 16.48
CA LEU A 130 -5.67 5.55 16.58
C LEU A 130 -4.67 5.22 17.69
N PHE A 131 -5.13 4.70 18.83
CA PHE A 131 -4.25 4.20 19.89
C PHE A 131 -3.43 2.99 19.43
N LYS A 132 -4.05 2.05 18.69
CA LYS A 132 -3.35 0.87 18.15
C LYS A 132 -2.32 1.24 17.08
N GLU A 133 -2.61 2.26 16.27
CA GLU A 133 -1.70 2.83 15.26
C GLU A 133 -0.60 3.72 15.89
N GLY A 134 -0.66 4.00 17.20
CA GLY A 134 0.32 4.85 17.89
C GLY A 134 0.18 6.35 17.64
N LYS A 135 -0.89 6.78 16.96
CA LYS A 135 -1.17 8.21 16.70
C LYS A 135 -1.63 8.96 17.94
N LEU A 136 -2.19 8.23 18.90
CA LEU A 136 -2.51 8.71 20.23
C LEU A 136 -1.83 7.80 21.24
N CYS A 137 -1.24 8.39 22.26
CA CYS A 137 -0.61 7.68 23.36
C CYS A 137 -1.38 7.92 24.65
N ARG A 138 -1.44 6.90 25.51
CA ARG A 138 -1.95 7.08 26.87
C ARG A 138 -0.91 7.88 27.66
N HIS A 139 -1.38 8.83 28.45
CA HIS A 139 -0.50 9.52 29.38
C HIS A 139 0.01 8.51 30.43
N LEU A 140 1.31 8.59 30.74
CA LEU A 140 1.94 7.79 31.78
C LEU A 140 2.12 8.68 33.00
N ASN A 141 1.85 8.14 34.19
CA ASN A 141 2.10 8.85 35.42
C ASN A 141 3.61 8.92 35.68
N SER A 142 4.13 10.13 35.94
CA SER A 142 5.56 10.33 36.25
C SER A 142 6.01 9.57 37.50
N LEU A 143 5.12 9.40 38.48
CA LEU A 143 5.41 8.69 39.73
C LEU A 143 5.53 7.17 39.52
N LYS A 144 4.92 6.61 38.47
CA LYS A 144 4.96 5.18 38.16
C LYS A 144 4.99 4.97 36.65
N PRO A 145 6.14 5.25 36.01
CA PRO A 145 6.27 5.09 34.57
C PRO A 145 6.17 3.61 34.19
N TYR A 146 5.67 3.34 32.98
CA TYR A 146 5.63 1.98 32.45
C TYR A 146 7.06 1.46 32.26
N LEU A 147 7.35 0.25 32.72
CA LEU A 147 8.66 -0.38 32.58
C LEU A 147 8.87 -0.80 31.12
N ARG A 148 9.54 0.06 30.35
CA ARG A 148 10.12 -0.31 29.05
C ARG A 148 11.27 -1.29 29.27
N ASP A 149 11.60 -2.09 28.26
CA ASP A 149 12.65 -3.10 28.40
C ASP A 149 14.02 -2.48 28.69
N ASP A 150 14.28 -1.29 28.17
CA ASP A 150 15.49 -0.52 28.50
C ASP A 150 15.49 -0.10 29.98
N ASN A 151 14.38 0.46 30.48
CA ASN A 151 14.23 0.84 31.89
C ASN A 151 14.37 -0.36 32.83
N LYS A 152 13.97 -1.57 32.40
CA LYS A 152 14.16 -2.80 33.20
C LYS A 152 15.64 -3.17 33.31
N LYS A 153 16.40 -3.04 32.22
CA LYS A 153 17.86 -3.33 32.20
C LYS A 153 18.61 -2.37 33.10
N GLU A 154 18.35 -1.07 33.00
CA GLU A 154 18.98 -0.06 33.86
C GLU A 154 18.68 -0.31 35.35
N ARG A 155 17.42 -0.64 35.68
CA ARG A 155 17.06 -1.00 37.05
C ARG A 155 17.77 -2.27 37.52
N LEU A 156 17.90 -3.27 36.67
CA LEU A 156 18.61 -4.51 37.00
C LEU A 156 20.11 -4.25 37.25
N GLN A 157 20.74 -3.42 36.40
CA GLN A 157 22.12 -2.99 36.56
C GLN A 157 22.31 -2.23 37.88
N PHE A 158 21.43 -1.28 38.19
CA PHE A 158 21.46 -0.55 39.46
C PHE A 158 21.38 -1.49 40.67
N CYS A 159 20.43 -2.45 40.66
CA CYS A 159 20.33 -3.45 41.72
C CYS A 159 21.59 -4.32 41.82
N ALA A 160 22.15 -4.76 40.69
CA ALA A 160 23.37 -5.57 40.65
C ALA A 160 24.60 -4.81 41.20
N CYS A 161 24.72 -3.51 40.91
CA CYS A 161 25.76 -2.65 41.46
C CYS A 161 25.64 -2.52 42.99
N MET A 162 24.43 -2.34 43.53
CA MET A 162 24.22 -2.28 44.98
C MET A 162 24.64 -3.58 45.69
N VAL A 163 24.29 -4.74 45.13
CA VAL A 163 24.66 -6.05 45.74
C VAL A 163 26.18 -6.26 45.72
N HIS A 164 26.86 -5.94 44.61
CA HIS A 164 28.32 -6.10 44.53
C HIS A 164 29.07 -5.15 45.48
N SER A 165 28.52 -3.97 45.78
CA SER A 165 29.14 -3.03 46.72
C SER A 165 29.08 -3.48 48.19
N GLN A 166 28.14 -4.36 48.57
CA GLN A 166 27.99 -4.87 49.94
C GLN A 166 28.78 -6.16 50.21
N SER A 167 29.27 -6.84 49.17
CA SER A 167 29.97 -8.12 49.28
C SER A 167 31.49 -7.99 49.52
N VAL A 168 32.02 -6.76 49.64
CA VAL A 168 33.46 -6.47 49.78
C VAL A 168 33.82 -6.00 51.21
N ALA A 169 33.03 -6.39 52.21
CA ALA A 169 33.32 -6.19 53.63
C ALA A 169 33.74 -7.50 54.29
#